data_AF-A0AAD8ADB8-F1
#
_entry.id   AF-A0AAD8ADB8-F1
#
_cell.length_a   1.000
_cell.length_b   1.000
_cell.length_c   1.000
_cell.angle_alpha   90.00
_cell.angle_beta   90.00
_cell.angle_gamma   90.00
#
_symmetry.space_group_name_H-M   'P 1'
#
loop_
_entity.id
_entity.type
_entity.pdbx_description
1 polymer ?
#
loop_
_entity_poly.entity_id
_entity_poly.type
_entity_poly.pdbx_seq_one_letter_code
_entity_poly.pdbx_strand_id
1 'polypeptide(L)'
;MTVVCTLLGLAVCLCLIYRIGKNYGSPEISNLYTAPQALLYVLGIFCQQGLDVTPVTWSCRIVYWISYLTAIVIFSAYSGSLVSSLANQRIVPPFTTFQGLLKHGQYKVATVADSSHLTTFQDSTDELLRRIYEELFDKNNLPSTFFEGANNICSIKNYAFIASYASVLALSKNISCGILALKKASLPENLGFVAAKNFPYLGLINFKLANLQRSGILNRIRSDELLQKLPEEKVLWMSVSFEAVQPIFTVLSIGTAVAVVLLLLEKQARCLLRNSWYRSKFKGRKAYARFYAKRNN
;
A
#
# COMPACT_ATOMS: atom_id res chain seq x y z
N MET A 1 -9.93 5.59 15.24
CA MET A 1 -10.71 5.74 16.50
C MET A 1 -9.92 6.50 17.56
N THR A 2 -8.73 6.05 17.96
CA THR A 2 -7.90 6.70 18.99
C THR A 2 -7.60 8.18 18.70
N VAL A 3 -7.21 8.52 17.46
CA VAL A 3 -6.91 9.92 17.06
C VAL A 3 -8.14 10.84 17.16
N VAL A 4 -9.33 10.33 16.81
CA VAL A 4 -10.57 11.11 16.90
C VAL A 4 -10.94 11.33 18.37
N CYS A 5 -10.78 10.31 19.22
CA CYS A 5 -10.98 10.45 20.66
C CYS A 5 -10.00 11.44 21.29
N THR A 6 -8.72 11.43 20.89
CA THR A 6 -7.73 12.40 21.41
C THR A 6 -8.04 13.82 20.97
N LEU A 7 -8.48 14.01 19.72
CA LEU A 7 -8.88 15.32 19.20
C LEU A 7 -10.10 15.86 19.95
N LEU A 8 -11.16 15.06 20.10
CA LEU A 8 -12.36 15.44 20.85
C LEU A 8 -12.04 15.70 22.33
N GLY A 9 -11.19 14.86 22.94
CA GLY A 9 -10.74 15.04 24.31
C GLY A 9 -10.01 16.37 24.52
N LEU A 10 -9.06 16.72 23.64
CA LEU A 10 -8.33 17.99 23.70
C LEU A 10 -9.26 19.20 23.48
N ALA A 11 -10.22 19.10 22.56
CA ALA A 11 -11.21 20.16 22.31
C ALA A 11 -12.13 20.38 23.53
N VAL A 12 -12.58 19.29 24.17
CA VAL A 12 -13.38 19.36 25.41
C VAL A 12 -12.56 19.94 26.55
N CYS A 13 -11.30 19.51 26.73
CA CYS A 13 -10.40 20.07 27.74
C CYS A 13 -10.22 21.58 27.56
N LEU A 14 -9.99 22.04 26.33
CA LEU A 14 -9.85 23.47 26.04
C LEU A 14 -11.13 24.25 26.36
N CYS A 15 -12.31 23.71 26.00
CA CYS A 15 -13.59 24.31 26.36
C CYS A 15 -13.84 24.36 27.87
N LEU A 16 -13.51 23.30 28.60
CA LEU A 16 -13.68 23.24 30.06
C LEU A 16 -12.77 24.26 30.75
N ILE A 17 -11.51 24.32 30.36
CA ILE A 17 -10.54 25.28 30.93
C ILE A 17 -10.97 26.72 30.62
N TYR A 18 -11.49 26.99 29.42
CA TYR A 18 -12.05 28.30 29.10
C TYR A 18 -13.28 28.65 29.96
N ARG A 19 -14.23 27.70 30.12
CA ARG A 19 -15.44 27.92 30.94
C ARG A 19 -15.09 28.16 32.40
N ILE A 20 -14.17 27.39 32.95
CA ILE A 20 -13.68 27.56 34.33
C ILE A 20 -12.97 28.91 34.44
N GLY A 21 -12.05 29.23 33.52
CA GLY A 21 -11.34 30.52 33.51
C GLY A 21 -12.29 31.72 33.44
N LYS A 22 -13.38 31.62 32.66
CA LYS A 22 -14.41 32.65 32.59
C LYS A 22 -15.10 32.89 33.94
N ASN A 23 -15.34 31.83 34.72
CA ASN A 23 -15.92 31.95 36.07
C ASN A 23 -14.98 32.64 37.06
N TYR A 24 -13.66 32.58 36.84
CA TYR A 24 -12.64 33.24 37.67
C TYR A 24 -12.20 34.62 37.13
N GLY A 25 -12.90 35.19 36.13
CA GLY A 25 -12.60 36.52 35.60
C GLY A 25 -11.40 36.57 34.65
N SER A 26 -11.13 35.48 33.92
CA SER A 26 -10.02 35.41 32.95
C SER A 26 -10.08 36.49 31.86
N PRO A 27 -8.93 37.07 31.45
CA PRO A 27 -8.84 38.13 30.43
C PRO A 27 -8.99 37.64 28.98
N GLU A 28 -9.41 36.40 28.75
CA GLU A 28 -9.60 35.85 27.40
C GLU A 28 -10.74 36.55 26.64
N ILE A 29 -10.61 36.65 25.32
CA ILE A 29 -11.63 37.24 24.45
C ILE A 29 -12.97 36.51 24.62
N SER A 30 -14.06 37.28 24.73
CA SER A 30 -15.40 36.74 24.93
C SER A 30 -15.83 35.87 23.74
N ASN A 31 -16.32 34.66 24.02
CA ASN A 31 -16.79 33.67 23.05
C ASN A 31 -15.72 33.14 22.08
N LEU A 32 -14.43 33.19 22.42
CA LEU A 32 -13.36 32.69 21.56
C LEU A 32 -13.32 31.15 21.50
N TYR A 33 -13.53 30.48 22.63
CA TYR A 33 -13.47 29.01 22.74
C TYR A 33 -14.86 28.38 22.93
N THR A 34 -15.83 28.79 22.11
CA THR A 34 -17.10 28.07 22.02
C THR A 34 -16.85 26.65 21.50
N ALA A 35 -17.65 25.66 21.89
CA ALA A 35 -17.47 24.25 21.51
C ALA A 35 -17.06 23.99 20.04
N PRO A 36 -17.74 24.55 19.02
CA PRO A 36 -17.34 24.35 17.63
C PRO A 36 -16.02 25.07 17.27
N GLN A 37 -15.72 26.22 17.86
CA GLN A 37 -14.48 26.96 17.60
C GLN A 37 -13.27 26.25 18.22
N ALA A 38 -13.42 25.75 19.45
CA ALA A 38 -12.38 24.95 20.10
C ALA A 38 -12.07 23.68 19.30
N LEU A 39 -13.10 23.02 18.75
CA LEU A 39 -12.92 21.88 17.86
C LEU A 39 -12.12 22.27 16.60
N LEU A 40 -12.46 23.40 15.95
CA LEU A 40 -11.75 23.88 14.77
C LEU A 40 -10.29 24.27 15.07
N TYR A 41 -10.03 24.87 16.23
CA TYR A 41 -8.66 25.21 16.63
C TYR A 41 -7.81 23.97 16.87
N VAL A 42 -8.33 22.97 17.61
CA VAL A 42 -7.61 21.70 17.80
C VAL A 42 -7.45 20.96 16.48
N LEU A 43 -8.45 20.96 15.61
CA LEU A 43 -8.33 20.40 14.26
C LEU A 43 -7.21 21.09 13.46
N GLY A 44 -7.14 22.43 13.51
CA GLY A 44 -6.08 23.21 12.88
C GLY A 44 -4.68 22.82 13.37
N ILE A 45 -4.51 22.63 14.68
CA ILE A 45 -3.25 22.16 15.28
C ILE A 45 -2.85 20.78 14.72
N PHE A 46 -3.80 19.84 14.64
CA PHE A 46 -3.55 18.50 14.08
C PHE A 46 -3.26 18.53 12.57
N CYS A 47 -3.84 19.50 11.85
CA CYS A 47 -3.52 19.78 10.45
C CYS A 47 -2.22 20.60 10.28
N GLN A 48 -1.49 20.89 11.36
CA GLN A 48 -0.27 21.72 11.36
C GLN A 48 -0.49 23.13 10.77
N GLN A 49 -1.71 23.64 10.89
CA GLN A 49 -2.06 24.99 10.47
C GLN A 49 -1.74 25.99 11.60
N GLY A 50 -1.30 27.19 11.21
CA GLY A 50 -1.15 28.30 12.15
C GLY A 50 -2.50 28.74 12.72
N LEU A 51 -2.48 29.30 13.92
CA LEU A 51 -3.66 29.83 14.59
C LEU A 51 -3.62 31.36 14.56
N ASP A 52 -4.75 31.98 14.19
CA ASP A 52 -4.86 33.45 14.15
C ASP A 52 -4.91 34.08 15.55
N VAL A 53 -5.25 33.30 16.57
CA VAL A 53 -5.42 33.78 17.95
C VAL A 53 -4.63 32.91 18.91
N THR A 54 -3.87 33.56 19.79
CA THR A 54 -3.08 32.90 20.83
C THR A 54 -3.73 33.06 22.20
N PRO A 55 -3.75 32.01 23.04
CA PRO A 55 -4.31 32.10 24.39
C PRO A 55 -3.52 33.08 25.26
N VAL A 56 -4.24 33.89 26.03
CA VAL A 56 -3.64 34.86 26.96
C VAL A 56 -3.23 34.16 28.26
N THR A 57 -4.07 33.26 28.76
CA THR A 57 -3.86 32.54 30.01
C THR A 57 -2.88 31.38 29.91
N TRP A 58 -2.11 31.17 30.97
CA TRP A 58 -1.11 30.10 31.04
C TRP A 58 -1.72 28.70 30.92
N SER A 59 -2.89 28.48 31.54
CA SER A 59 -3.60 27.21 31.48
C SER A 59 -3.97 26.83 30.04
N CYS A 60 -4.49 27.78 29.26
CA CYS A 60 -4.81 27.54 27.84
C CYS A 60 -3.54 27.35 26.99
N ARG A 61 -2.45 28.08 27.27
CA ARG A 61 -1.16 27.88 26.59
C ARG A 61 -0.60 26.47 26.79
N ILE A 62 -0.67 25.93 28.00
CA ILE A 62 -0.21 24.56 28.28
C ILE A 62 -1.02 23.53 27.48
N VAL A 63 -2.34 23.71 27.37
CA VAL A 63 -3.18 22.83 26.53
C VAL A 63 -2.75 22.89 25.07
N TYR A 64 -2.47 24.09 24.55
CA TYR A 64 -1.95 24.26 23.19
C TYR A 64 -0.62 23.54 23.01
N TRP A 65 0.35 23.71 23.91
CA TRP A 65 1.63 23.01 23.86
C TRP A 65 1.49 21.49 23.85
N ILE A 66 0.65 20.94 24.73
CA ILE A 66 0.38 19.50 24.77
C ILE A 66 -0.28 19.03 23.47
N SER A 67 -1.23 19.80 22.94
CA SER A 67 -1.90 19.46 21.68
C SER A 67 -0.94 19.49 20.47
N TYR A 68 0.00 20.45 20.41
CA TYR A 68 1.03 20.50 19.38
C TYR A 68 2.01 19.32 19.48
N LEU A 69 2.48 19.01 20.69
CA LEU A 69 3.37 17.87 20.91
C LEU A 69 2.68 16.57 20.49
N THR A 70 1.43 16.40 20.90
CA THR A 70 0.61 15.23 20.55
C THR A 70 0.42 15.13 19.03
N ALA A 71 0.10 16.24 18.36
CA ALA A 71 -0.06 16.28 16.91
C ALA A 71 1.23 15.88 16.16
N ILE A 72 2.39 16.39 16.60
CA ILE A 72 3.69 16.04 16.00
C ILE A 72 4.00 14.56 16.17
N VAL A 73 3.80 13.99 17.37
CA VAL A 73 4.06 12.57 17.64
C VAL A 73 3.14 11.66 16.82
N ILE A 74 1.86 12.00 16.72
CA ILE A 74 0.91 11.22 15.92
C ILE A 74 1.26 11.33 14.42
N PHE A 75 1.60 12.52 13.95
CA PHE A 75 1.96 12.75 12.55
C PHE A 75 3.23 12.00 12.15
N SER A 76 4.26 11.99 13.01
CA SER A 76 5.51 11.28 12.75
C SER A 76 5.30 9.77 12.73
N ALA A 77 4.52 9.23 13.67
CA ALA A 77 4.15 7.81 13.68
C ALA A 77 3.35 7.41 12.44
N TYR A 78 2.37 8.24 12.03
CA TYR A 78 1.61 8.02 10.80
C TYR A 78 2.51 8.04 9.56
N SER A 79 3.38 9.05 9.45
CA SER A 79 4.32 9.18 8.33
C SER A 79 5.27 7.97 8.25
N GLY A 80 5.80 7.51 9.39
CA GLY A 80 6.65 6.32 9.45
C GLY A 80 5.92 5.04 9.04
N SER A 81 4.69 4.84 9.52
CA SER A 81 3.87 3.67 9.15
C SER A 81 3.49 3.69 7.66
N LEU A 82 3.20 4.88 7.11
CA LEU A 82 2.89 5.06 5.70
C LEU A 82 4.11 4.74 4.83
N VAL A 83 5.27 5.30 5.16
CA VAL A 83 6.53 5.03 4.45
C VAL A 83 6.89 3.55 4.53
N SER A 84 6.74 2.91 5.69
CA SER A 84 6.99 1.46 5.83
C SER A 84 6.06 0.62 4.93
N SER A 85 4.79 1.00 4.84
CA SER A 85 3.82 0.30 3.98
C SER A 85 4.11 0.51 2.50
N LEU A 86 4.49 1.73 2.11
CA LEU A 86 4.87 2.06 0.73
C LEU A 86 6.19 1.42 0.32
N ALA A 87 7.14 1.27 1.25
CA ALA A 87 8.41 0.60 1.00
C ALA A 87 8.25 -0.91 0.88
N ASN A 88 7.33 -1.52 1.63
CA ASN A 88 7.11 -2.96 1.65
C ASN A 88 6.03 -3.39 0.63
N GLN A 89 6.23 -3.10 -0.65
CA GLN A 89 5.42 -3.65 -1.73
C GLN A 89 5.87 -5.08 -2.04
N ARG A 90 5.36 -6.04 -1.27
CA ARG A 90 5.60 -7.46 -1.56
C ARG A 90 4.74 -7.86 -2.74
N ILE A 91 5.38 -8.21 -3.85
CA ILE A 91 4.73 -8.98 -4.92
C ILE A 91 4.36 -10.33 -4.31
N VAL A 92 3.08 -10.52 -3.98
CA VAL A 92 2.56 -11.81 -3.51
C VAL A 92 2.17 -12.61 -4.74
N PRO A 93 2.91 -13.67 -5.10
CA PRO A 93 2.53 -14.50 -6.23
C PRO A 93 1.22 -15.26 -5.90
N PRO A 94 0.38 -15.55 -6.92
CA PRO A 94 -0.89 -16.26 -6.71
C PRO A 94 -0.71 -17.67 -6.15
N PHE A 95 0.47 -18.27 -6.34
CA PHE A 95 0.86 -19.55 -5.75
C PHE A 95 2.35 -19.55 -5.42
N THR A 96 2.75 -20.41 -4.49
CA THR A 96 4.16 -20.60 -4.11
C THR A 96 4.64 -22.04 -4.30
N THR A 97 3.72 -23.00 -4.40
CA THR A 97 3.99 -24.45 -4.50
C THR A 97 3.46 -25.01 -5.81
N PHE A 98 3.99 -26.16 -6.24
CA PHE A 98 3.49 -26.89 -7.40
C PHE A 98 2.00 -27.31 -7.25
N GLN A 99 1.57 -27.66 -6.03
CA GLN A 99 0.15 -27.94 -5.77
C GLN A 99 -0.74 -26.71 -5.98
N GLY A 100 -0.26 -25.53 -5.59
CA GLY A 100 -0.96 -24.26 -5.83
C GLY A 100 -1.04 -23.92 -7.31
N LEU A 101 0.05 -24.15 -8.06
CA LEU A 101 0.10 -24.00 -9.51
C LEU A 101 -0.95 -24.89 -10.20
N LEU A 102 -1.01 -26.18 -9.84
CA LEU A 102 -1.97 -27.12 -10.39
C LEU A 102 -3.43 -26.72 -10.07
N LYS A 103 -3.71 -26.32 -8.82
CA LYS A 103 -5.05 -25.83 -8.43
C LYS A 103 -5.47 -24.57 -9.18
N HIS A 104 -4.52 -23.69 -9.49
CA HIS A 104 -4.82 -22.45 -10.20
C HIS A 104 -5.14 -22.72 -11.68
N GLY A 105 -4.44 -23.67 -12.33
CA GLY A 105 -4.79 -24.20 -13.66
C GLY A 105 -4.66 -23.25 -14.86
N GLN A 106 -4.56 -21.94 -14.63
CA GLN A 106 -4.52 -20.93 -15.72
C GLN A 106 -3.12 -20.65 -16.28
N TYR A 107 -2.08 -21.22 -15.68
CA TYR A 107 -0.70 -20.99 -16.09
C TYR A 107 -0.22 -22.06 -17.05
N LYS A 108 0.33 -21.62 -18.18
CA LYS A 108 1.05 -22.50 -19.09
C LYS A 108 2.44 -22.73 -18.56
N VAL A 109 2.80 -23.98 -18.38
CA VAL A 109 4.13 -24.38 -17.92
C VAL A 109 4.96 -24.80 -19.12
N ALA A 110 6.23 -24.43 -19.13
CA ALA A 110 7.16 -24.90 -20.13
C ALA A 110 8.57 -25.04 -19.56
N THR A 111 9.36 -25.84 -20.24
CA THR A 111 10.81 -25.96 -20.05
C THR A 111 11.45 -26.12 -21.42
N VAL A 112 12.78 -26.12 -21.48
CA VAL A 112 13.48 -26.31 -22.75
C VAL A 112 13.14 -27.67 -23.35
N ALA A 113 12.90 -27.72 -24.65
CA ALA A 113 12.67 -28.97 -25.38
C ALA A 113 13.86 -29.94 -25.17
N ASP A 114 13.57 -31.25 -25.13
CA ASP A 114 14.57 -32.31 -24.93
C ASP A 114 15.48 -32.14 -23.69
N SER A 115 15.00 -31.43 -22.67
CA SER A 115 15.76 -31.21 -21.42
C SER A 115 15.48 -32.26 -20.36
N SER A 116 16.42 -32.42 -19.43
CA SER A 116 16.25 -33.26 -18.23
C SER A 116 15.08 -32.82 -17.35
N HIS A 117 14.74 -31.54 -17.35
CA HIS A 117 13.57 -31.04 -16.66
C HIS A 117 12.30 -31.60 -17.29
N LEU A 118 12.19 -31.60 -18.62
CA LEU A 118 11.01 -32.14 -19.31
C LEU A 118 10.79 -33.62 -18.97
N THR A 119 11.84 -34.42 -19.06
CA THR A 119 11.78 -35.86 -18.74
C THR A 119 11.47 -36.11 -17.26
N THR A 120 11.96 -35.28 -16.35
CA THR A 120 11.66 -35.39 -14.91
C THR A 120 10.16 -35.23 -14.62
N PHE A 121 9.47 -34.36 -15.35
CA PHE A 121 8.02 -34.16 -15.20
C PHE A 121 7.22 -35.23 -15.93
N GLN A 122 7.68 -35.66 -17.11
CA GLN A 122 7.04 -36.70 -17.92
C GLN A 122 7.09 -38.08 -17.26
N ASP A 123 8.26 -38.49 -16.75
CA ASP A 123 8.52 -39.82 -16.22
C ASP A 123 8.44 -39.89 -14.68
N SER A 124 7.87 -38.85 -14.05
CA SER A 124 7.79 -38.77 -12.59
C SER A 124 6.91 -39.85 -12.00
N THR A 125 7.34 -40.43 -10.87
CA THR A 125 6.49 -41.30 -10.04
C THR A 125 5.52 -40.49 -9.16
N ASP A 126 5.78 -39.19 -8.97
CA ASP A 126 4.89 -38.31 -8.23
C ASP A 126 3.70 -37.92 -9.11
N GLU A 127 2.50 -38.29 -8.65
CA GLU A 127 1.25 -37.98 -9.33
C GLU A 127 1.09 -36.48 -9.58
N LEU A 128 1.55 -35.64 -8.66
CA LEU A 128 1.43 -34.19 -8.78
C LEU A 128 2.27 -33.63 -9.93
N LEU A 129 3.50 -34.12 -10.11
CA LEU A 129 4.36 -33.68 -11.21
C LEU A 129 3.85 -34.19 -12.56
N ARG A 130 3.35 -35.43 -12.59
CA ARG A 130 2.74 -36.01 -13.79
C ARG A 130 1.49 -35.24 -14.22
N ARG A 131 0.61 -34.86 -13.28
CA ARG A 131 -0.56 -34.03 -13.59
C ARG A 131 -0.17 -32.64 -14.11
N ILE A 132 0.87 -32.03 -13.54
CA ILE A 132 1.38 -30.75 -14.07
C ILE A 132 1.84 -30.90 -15.52
N TYR A 133 2.55 -31.99 -15.85
CA TYR A 133 2.94 -32.29 -17.23
C TYR A 133 1.74 -32.55 -18.15
N GLU A 134 0.74 -33.28 -17.68
CA GLU A 134 -0.42 -33.64 -18.49
C GLU A 134 -1.36 -32.44 -18.74
N GLU A 135 -1.60 -31.62 -17.72
CA GLU A 135 -2.62 -30.58 -17.71
C GLU A 135 -2.08 -29.18 -18.04
N LEU A 136 -0.84 -28.85 -17.63
CA LEU A 136 -0.33 -27.47 -17.71
C LEU A 136 0.79 -27.25 -18.72
N PHE A 137 1.53 -28.29 -19.12
CA PHE A 137 2.64 -28.12 -20.06
C PHE A 137 2.16 -27.76 -21.46
N ASP A 138 2.75 -26.71 -22.05
CA ASP A 138 2.52 -26.35 -23.45
C ASP A 138 3.36 -27.23 -24.38
N LYS A 139 2.90 -28.48 -24.57
CA LYS A 139 3.60 -29.54 -25.33
C LYS A 139 3.92 -29.15 -26.78
N ASN A 140 3.14 -28.23 -27.36
CA ASN A 140 3.29 -27.82 -28.75
C ASN A 140 4.24 -26.64 -28.93
N ASN A 141 4.55 -25.91 -27.86
CA ASN A 141 5.32 -24.67 -27.91
C ASN A 141 6.40 -24.63 -26.82
N LEU A 142 7.26 -25.65 -26.82
CA LEU A 142 8.41 -25.73 -25.92
C LEU A 142 9.56 -24.88 -26.49
N PRO A 143 10.16 -23.97 -25.70
CA PRO A 143 11.30 -23.17 -26.14
C PRO A 143 12.50 -24.06 -26.46
N SER A 144 13.26 -23.70 -27.49
CA SER A 144 14.50 -24.42 -27.87
C SER A 144 15.70 -24.00 -27.01
N THR A 145 15.65 -22.80 -26.42
CA THR A 145 16.74 -22.26 -25.61
C THR A 145 16.25 -21.68 -24.28
N PHE A 146 17.14 -21.63 -23.28
CA PHE A 146 16.84 -20.97 -22.01
C PHE A 146 16.53 -19.49 -22.19
N PHE A 147 17.19 -18.81 -23.14
CA PHE A 147 16.93 -17.39 -23.41
C PHE A 147 15.52 -17.17 -23.96
N GLU A 148 15.10 -18.00 -24.92
CA GLU A 148 13.74 -17.96 -25.45
C GLU A 148 12.70 -18.24 -24.36
N GLY A 149 12.89 -19.30 -23.57
CA GLY A 149 11.99 -19.63 -22.46
C GLY A 149 11.90 -18.52 -21.41
N ALA A 150 13.02 -17.86 -21.11
CA ALA A 150 13.04 -16.74 -20.18
C ALA A 150 12.42 -15.46 -20.77
N ASN A 151 12.58 -15.20 -22.07
CA ASN A 151 11.93 -14.09 -22.77
C ASN A 151 10.40 -14.29 -22.90
N ASN A 152 9.97 -15.54 -23.02
CA ASN A 152 8.56 -15.92 -23.04
C ASN A 152 7.84 -15.58 -21.72
N ILE A 153 8.54 -15.58 -20.58
CA ILE A 153 7.99 -15.12 -19.30
C ILE A 153 7.50 -13.66 -19.40
N CYS A 154 8.22 -12.81 -20.14
CA CYS A 154 7.86 -11.41 -20.29
C CYS A 154 6.78 -11.19 -21.35
N SER A 155 6.72 -12.06 -22.37
CA SER A 155 5.88 -11.87 -23.57
C SER A 155 4.53 -12.56 -23.46
N ILE A 156 4.46 -13.70 -22.76
CA ILE A 156 3.27 -14.55 -22.66
C ILE A 156 2.61 -14.36 -21.30
N LYS A 157 1.32 -14.00 -21.30
CA LYS A 157 0.53 -13.88 -20.08
C LYS A 157 0.32 -15.26 -19.43
N ASN A 158 0.42 -15.31 -18.10
CA ASN A 158 0.27 -16.53 -17.30
C ASN A 158 1.22 -17.66 -17.75
N TYR A 159 2.49 -17.33 -17.99
CA TYR A 159 3.52 -18.30 -18.37
C TYR A 159 4.46 -18.58 -17.20
N ALA A 160 4.75 -19.86 -16.95
CA ALA A 160 5.70 -20.31 -15.95
C ALA A 160 6.79 -21.14 -16.62
N PHE A 161 8.05 -20.75 -16.42
CA PHE A 161 9.20 -21.41 -17.01
C PHE A 161 9.99 -22.16 -15.95
N ILE A 162 10.20 -23.47 -16.18
CA ILE A 162 11.00 -24.33 -15.32
C ILE A 162 12.42 -24.37 -15.87
N ALA A 163 13.35 -23.84 -15.08
CA ALA A 163 14.77 -23.83 -15.41
C ALA A 163 15.62 -23.78 -14.14
N SER A 164 16.89 -24.17 -14.27
CA SER A 164 17.87 -24.04 -13.20
C SER A 164 18.05 -22.57 -12.79
N TYR A 165 18.08 -22.33 -11.49
CA TYR A 165 18.23 -20.99 -10.91
C TYR A 165 19.48 -20.27 -11.44
N ALA A 166 20.59 -21.00 -11.59
CA ALA A 166 21.85 -20.45 -12.09
C ALA A 166 21.73 -19.97 -13.55
N SER A 167 21.00 -20.71 -14.39
CA SER A 167 20.81 -20.36 -15.81
C SER A 167 19.95 -19.11 -15.96
N VAL A 168 18.85 -19.00 -15.20
CA VAL A 168 17.97 -17.82 -15.23
C VAL A 168 18.70 -16.59 -14.69
N LEU A 169 19.49 -16.75 -13.62
CA LEU A 169 20.28 -15.66 -13.06
C LEU A 169 21.34 -15.13 -14.04
N ALA A 170 21.97 -16.02 -14.81
CA ALA A 170 22.91 -15.61 -15.86
C ALA A 170 22.23 -14.80 -16.97
N LEU A 171 20.94 -15.04 -17.23
CA LEU A 171 20.16 -14.37 -18.27
C LEU A 171 19.42 -13.12 -17.78
N SER A 172 19.31 -12.91 -16.47
CA SER A 172 18.49 -11.82 -15.90
C SER A 172 18.93 -10.42 -16.34
N LYS A 173 20.20 -10.25 -16.73
CA LYS A 173 20.73 -8.97 -17.26
C LYS A 173 20.26 -8.66 -18.68
N ASN A 174 19.88 -9.68 -19.45
CA ASN A 174 19.51 -9.55 -20.86
C ASN A 174 17.99 -9.52 -21.07
N ILE A 175 17.21 -9.60 -19.99
CA ILE A 175 15.75 -9.68 -20.02
C ILE A 175 15.18 -8.38 -19.47
N SER A 176 14.13 -7.87 -20.11
CA SER A 176 13.53 -6.57 -19.81
C SER A 176 12.50 -6.56 -18.68
N CYS A 177 12.04 -7.74 -18.22
CA CYS A 177 11.05 -7.85 -17.15
C CYS A 177 11.63 -8.43 -15.84
N GLY A 178 10.92 -8.19 -14.73
CA GLY A 178 11.25 -8.78 -13.43
C GLY A 178 10.79 -10.24 -13.35
N ILE A 179 11.73 -11.16 -13.11
CA ILE A 179 11.45 -12.58 -12.94
C ILE A 179 11.37 -12.91 -11.45
N LEU A 180 10.32 -13.63 -11.04
CA LEU A 180 10.13 -14.09 -9.67
C LEU A 180 10.37 -15.60 -9.56
N ALA A 181 11.38 -16.01 -8.79
CA ALA A 181 11.67 -17.41 -8.53
C ALA A 181 10.80 -17.97 -7.39
N LEU A 182 10.08 -19.07 -7.65
CA LEU A 182 9.23 -19.73 -6.66
C LEU A 182 9.99 -20.84 -5.91
N LYS A 183 10.62 -20.48 -4.78
CA LYS A 183 11.50 -21.39 -4.01
C LYS A 183 10.83 -22.71 -3.58
N LYS A 184 9.52 -22.71 -3.29
CA LYS A 184 8.79 -23.92 -2.85
C LYS A 184 8.25 -24.76 -4.03
N ALA A 185 8.35 -24.26 -5.25
CA ALA A 185 8.04 -24.99 -6.48
C ALA A 185 9.34 -25.26 -7.23
N SER A 186 10.31 -25.87 -6.54
CA SER A 186 11.62 -26.24 -7.08
C SER A 186 11.88 -27.71 -6.83
N LEU A 187 12.54 -28.35 -7.80
CA LEU A 187 13.04 -29.71 -7.66
C LEU A 187 14.53 -29.67 -7.34
N PRO A 188 15.06 -30.64 -6.57
CA PRO A 188 16.49 -30.76 -6.37
C PRO A 188 17.18 -31.12 -7.69
N GLU A 189 18.20 -30.34 -8.06
CA GLU A 189 19.01 -30.58 -9.25
C GLU A 189 20.38 -31.12 -8.83
N ASN A 190 20.75 -32.28 -9.38
CA ASN A 190 22.04 -32.91 -9.15
C ASN A 190 22.90 -32.76 -10.41
N LEU A 191 24.06 -32.12 -10.26
CA LEU A 191 25.05 -32.00 -11.33
C LEU A 191 26.15 -33.04 -11.12
N GLY A 192 26.57 -33.67 -12.21
CA GLY A 192 27.62 -34.67 -12.20
C GLY A 192 28.47 -34.59 -13.46
N PHE A 193 29.69 -35.12 -13.38
CA PHE A 193 30.54 -35.29 -14.55
C PHE A 193 30.08 -36.51 -15.34
N VAL A 194 29.90 -36.31 -16.65
CA VAL A 194 29.62 -37.41 -17.58
C VAL A 194 30.94 -38.02 -18.03
N ALA A 195 31.07 -39.33 -17.92
CA ALA A 195 32.25 -40.08 -18.35
C ALA A 195 31.83 -41.27 -19.20
N ALA A 196 32.73 -41.69 -20.11
CA ALA A 196 32.50 -42.88 -20.92
C ALA A 196 32.41 -44.14 -20.06
N LYS A 197 31.72 -45.17 -20.57
CA LYS A 197 31.67 -46.48 -19.91
C LYS A 197 33.09 -47.02 -19.75
N ASN A 198 33.40 -47.55 -18.56
CA ASN A 198 34.71 -48.07 -18.18
C ASN A 198 35.84 -47.02 -18.17
N PHE A 199 35.52 -45.75 -17.90
CA PHE A 199 36.54 -44.71 -17.78
C PHE A 199 37.51 -45.00 -16.61
N PRO A 200 38.82 -45.21 -16.85
CA PRO A 200 39.76 -45.71 -15.85
C PRO A 200 39.99 -44.73 -14.68
N TYR A 201 39.83 -43.43 -14.91
CA TYR A 201 40.05 -42.40 -13.89
C TYR A 201 38.79 -42.04 -13.08
N LEU A 202 37.65 -42.69 -13.33
CA LEU A 202 36.38 -42.36 -12.66
C LEU A 202 36.51 -42.42 -11.13
N GLY A 203 37.19 -43.45 -10.61
CA GLY A 203 37.44 -43.60 -9.17
C GLY A 203 38.26 -42.46 -8.57
N LEU A 204 39.30 -42.02 -9.28
CA LEU A 204 40.15 -40.90 -8.85
C LEU A 204 39.38 -39.58 -8.84
N ILE A 205 38.58 -39.31 -9.88
CA ILE A 205 37.76 -38.10 -9.98
C ILE A 205 36.73 -38.07 -8.85
N ASN A 206 36.01 -39.18 -8.62
CA ASN A 206 35.02 -39.27 -7.55
C ASN A 206 35.65 -39.04 -6.17
N PHE A 207 36.84 -39.60 -5.91
CA PHE A 207 37.58 -39.38 -4.68
C PHE A 207 37.96 -37.90 -4.48
N LYS A 208 38.50 -37.25 -5.53
CA LYS A 208 38.85 -35.83 -5.46
C LYS A 208 37.63 -34.93 -5.32
N LEU A 209 36.54 -35.24 -6.01
CA LEU A 209 35.29 -34.50 -5.90
C LEU A 209 34.71 -34.57 -4.48
N ALA A 210 34.70 -35.76 -3.88
CA ALA A 210 34.28 -35.94 -2.49
C ALA A 210 35.15 -35.14 -1.51
N ASN A 211 36.46 -35.06 -1.74
CA ASN A 211 37.35 -34.24 -0.92
C ASN A 211 37.04 -32.74 -1.06
N LEU A 212 36.81 -32.24 -2.28
CA LEU A 212 36.39 -30.85 -2.52
C LEU A 212 35.04 -30.52 -1.86
N GLN A 213 34.13 -31.49 -1.80
CA GLN A 213 32.84 -31.36 -1.14
C GLN A 213 32.99 -31.31 0.39
N ARG A 214 33.74 -32.25 0.99
CA ARG A 214 33.99 -32.32 2.44
C ARG A 214 34.78 -31.13 2.98
N SER A 215 35.75 -30.63 2.21
CA SER A 215 36.53 -29.43 2.55
C SER A 215 35.74 -28.13 2.40
N GLY A 216 34.53 -28.16 1.84
CA GLY A 216 33.70 -26.98 1.61
C GLY A 216 34.15 -26.10 0.44
N ILE A 217 35.18 -26.50 -0.31
CA ILE A 217 35.67 -25.73 -1.47
C ILE A 217 34.56 -25.56 -2.51
N LEU A 218 33.78 -26.60 -2.79
CA LEU A 218 32.64 -26.51 -3.71
C LEU A 218 31.56 -25.54 -3.21
N ASN A 219 31.31 -25.49 -1.90
CA ASN A 219 30.35 -24.55 -1.33
C ASN A 219 30.83 -23.11 -1.47
N ARG A 220 32.13 -22.86 -1.28
CA ARG A 220 32.74 -21.55 -1.48
C ARG A 220 32.67 -21.10 -2.95
N ILE A 221 33.02 -21.98 -3.89
CA ILE A 221 32.93 -21.65 -5.33
C ILE A 221 31.48 -21.32 -5.70
N ARG A 222 30.51 -22.12 -5.21
CA ARG A 222 29.09 -21.86 -5.43
C ARG A 222 28.64 -20.52 -4.85
N SER A 223 29.04 -20.17 -3.62
CA SER A 223 28.67 -18.88 -3.03
C SER A 223 29.27 -17.71 -3.79
N ASP A 224 30.55 -17.80 -4.14
CA ASP A 224 31.27 -16.71 -4.82
C ASP A 224 30.71 -16.47 -6.23
N GLU A 225 30.43 -17.52 -7.01
CA GLU A 225 29.81 -17.37 -8.34
C GLU A 225 28.36 -16.86 -8.28
N LEU A 226 27.57 -17.33 -7.31
CA LEU A 226 26.18 -16.91 -7.17
C LEU A 226 26.07 -15.44 -6.76
N LEU A 227 26.94 -15.00 -5.84
CA LEU A 227 27.00 -13.62 -5.37
C LEU A 227 27.41 -12.64 -6.48
N GLN A 228 28.33 -13.02 -7.36
CA GLN A 228 28.71 -12.19 -8.51
C GLN A 228 27.60 -12.06 -9.56
N LYS A 229 26.71 -13.05 -9.67
CA LYS A 229 25.62 -13.07 -10.65
C LYS A 229 24.32 -12.47 -10.14
N LEU A 230 24.16 -12.28 -8.84
CA LEU A 230 23.00 -11.56 -8.31
C LEU A 230 23.03 -10.13 -8.88
N PRO A 231 21.99 -9.71 -9.63
CA PRO A 231 21.88 -8.31 -9.99
C PRO A 231 21.91 -7.52 -8.69
N GLU A 232 22.77 -6.49 -8.61
CA GLU A 232 22.68 -5.51 -7.54
C GLU A 232 21.22 -5.14 -7.37
N GLU A 233 20.75 -5.19 -6.13
CA GLU A 233 19.41 -4.75 -5.76
C GLU A 233 19.37 -3.24 -6.03
N LYS A 234 19.16 -2.88 -7.31
CA LYS A 234 18.97 -1.50 -7.71
C LYS A 234 17.77 -1.05 -6.92
N VAL A 235 17.99 -0.09 -6.04
CA VAL A 235 16.92 0.59 -5.31
C VAL A 235 16.04 1.19 -6.39
N LEU A 236 15.01 0.45 -6.77
CA LEU A 236 14.10 0.87 -7.81
C LEU A 236 13.40 2.07 -7.20
N TRP A 237 13.61 3.26 -7.77
CA TRP A 237 12.84 4.44 -7.42
C TRP A 237 11.38 4.11 -7.68
N MET A 238 10.68 3.64 -6.64
CA MET A 238 9.29 3.25 -6.74
C MET A 238 8.47 4.52 -6.86
N SER A 239 7.91 4.74 -8.04
CA SER A 239 6.88 5.74 -8.22
C SER A 239 5.64 5.32 -7.42
N VAL A 240 5.13 6.21 -6.59
CA VAL A 240 3.87 5.99 -5.89
C VAL A 240 2.77 5.87 -6.95
N SER A 241 2.06 4.73 -6.95
CA SER A 241 0.98 4.50 -7.91
C SER A 241 -0.18 5.46 -7.66
N PHE A 242 -0.91 5.82 -8.72
CA PHE A 242 -2.08 6.70 -8.61
C PHE A 242 -3.17 6.12 -7.70
N GLU A 243 -3.28 4.79 -7.66
CA GLU A 243 -4.20 4.05 -6.78
C GLU A 243 -3.96 4.36 -5.29
N ALA A 244 -2.71 4.58 -4.88
CA ALA A 244 -2.38 4.93 -3.50
C ALA A 244 -2.84 6.34 -3.11
N VAL A 245 -2.92 7.27 -4.07
CA VAL A 245 -3.28 8.68 -3.85
C VAL A 245 -4.77 8.94 -4.11
N GLN A 246 -5.42 8.08 -4.89
CA GLN A 246 -6.85 8.14 -5.20
C GLN A 246 -7.76 8.44 -3.99
N PRO A 247 -7.64 7.77 -2.82
CA PRO A 247 -8.52 8.07 -1.68
C PRO A 247 -8.44 9.53 -1.22
N ILE A 248 -7.26 10.17 -1.29
CA ILE A 248 -7.06 11.56 -0.88
C ILE A 248 -7.92 12.50 -1.75
N PHE A 249 -7.86 12.32 -3.07
CA PHE A 249 -8.67 13.10 -4.01
C PHE A 249 -10.17 12.86 -3.82
N THR A 250 -10.59 11.62 -3.59
CA THR A 250 -12.03 11.32 -3.38
C THR A 250 -12.59 12.03 -2.15
N VAL A 251 -11.85 12.05 -1.03
CA VAL A 251 -12.27 12.74 0.19
C VAL A 251 -12.35 14.26 -0.05
N LEU A 252 -11.40 14.84 -0.77
CA LEU A 252 -11.40 16.26 -1.10
C LEU A 252 -12.62 16.63 -1.98
N SER A 253 -12.89 15.84 -3.03
CA SER A 253 -14.03 16.06 -3.92
C SER A 253 -15.37 15.94 -3.20
N ILE A 254 -15.54 14.94 -2.32
CA ILE A 254 -16.76 14.78 -1.52
C ILE A 254 -16.91 15.95 -0.53
N GLY A 255 -15.84 16.33 0.18
CA GLY A 255 -15.87 17.40 1.16
C GLY A 255 -16.24 18.76 0.55
N THR A 256 -15.65 19.08 -0.60
CA THR A 256 -15.96 20.30 -1.36
C THR A 256 -17.40 20.31 -1.87
N ALA A 257 -17.90 19.18 -2.40
CA ALA A 257 -19.30 19.07 -2.83
C ALA A 257 -20.28 19.29 -1.67
N VAL A 258 -20.04 18.65 -0.52
CA VAL A 258 -20.87 18.83 0.70
C VAL A 258 -20.86 20.28 1.17
N ALA A 259 -19.70 20.94 1.16
CA ALA A 259 -19.60 22.35 1.54
C ALA A 259 -20.43 23.26 0.62
N VAL A 260 -20.38 23.04 -0.70
CA VAL A 260 -21.19 23.78 -1.68
C VAL A 260 -22.69 23.54 -1.45
N VAL A 261 -23.11 22.30 -1.20
CA VAL A 261 -24.51 21.96 -0.92
C VAL A 261 -24.99 22.66 0.35
N LEU A 262 -24.20 22.62 1.44
CA LEU A 262 -24.53 23.30 2.69
C LEU A 262 -24.65 24.82 2.50
N LEU A 263 -23.76 25.44 1.73
CA LEU A 263 -23.82 26.86 1.39
C LEU A 263 -25.13 27.22 0.64
N LEU A 264 -25.52 26.38 -0.33
CA LEU A 264 -26.76 26.57 -1.08
C LEU A 264 -28.00 26.45 -0.18
N LEU A 265 -28.02 25.43 0.70
CA LEU A 265 -29.09 25.24 1.67
C LEU A 265 -29.19 26.41 2.65
N GLU A 266 -28.06 26.93 3.14
CA GLU A 266 -28.03 28.08 4.06
C GLU A 266 -28.53 29.35 3.36
N LYS A 267 -28.14 29.58 2.10
CA LYS A 267 -28.64 30.69 1.28
C LYS A 267 -30.15 30.59 1.07
N GLN A 268 -30.65 29.39 0.77
CA GLN A 268 -32.07 29.14 0.54
C GLN A 268 -32.88 29.34 1.83
N ALA A 269 -32.41 28.78 2.95
CA ALA A 269 -33.01 28.96 4.27
C ALA A 269 -33.06 30.45 4.68
N ARG A 270 -31.95 31.20 4.50
CA ARG A 270 -31.92 32.64 4.75
C ARG A 270 -32.89 33.41 3.84
N CYS A 271 -33.02 33.03 2.58
CA CYS A 271 -33.97 33.65 1.66
C CYS A 271 -35.42 33.42 2.10
N LEU A 272 -35.76 32.19 2.53
CA LEU A 272 -37.09 31.82 3.03
C LEU A 272 -37.43 32.55 4.33
N LEU A 273 -36.50 32.61 5.29
CA LEU A 273 -36.68 33.34 6.55
C LEU A 273 -36.86 34.84 6.30
N ARG A 274 -36.08 35.43 5.39
CA ARG A 274 -36.22 36.86 5.02
C ARG A 274 -37.56 37.15 4.35
N ASN A 275 -38.05 36.25 3.49
CA ASN A 275 -39.36 36.39 2.85
C ASN A 275 -40.52 36.26 3.87
N SER A 276 -40.40 35.33 4.82
CA SER A 276 -41.35 35.18 5.93
C SER A 276 -41.42 36.44 6.81
N TRP A 277 -40.26 37.01 7.17
CA TRP A 277 -40.19 38.27 7.91
C TRP A 277 -40.80 39.45 7.13
N TYR A 278 -40.54 39.54 5.82
CA TYR A 278 -41.12 40.58 4.97
C TYR A 278 -42.65 40.47 4.89
N ARG A 279 -43.19 39.25 4.75
CA ARG A 279 -44.65 39.01 4.76
C ARG A 279 -45.30 39.34 6.10
N SER A 280 -44.65 39.01 7.22
CA SER A 280 -45.10 39.38 8.57
C SER A 280 -45.20 40.90 8.73
N LYS A 281 -44.16 41.64 8.33
CA LYS A 281 -44.11 43.11 8.39
C LYS A 281 -45.16 43.78 7.48
N PHE A 282 -45.42 43.22 6.29
CA PHE A 282 -46.43 43.74 5.37
C PHE A 282 -47.88 43.48 5.85
N LYS A 283 -48.15 42.32 6.46
CA LYS A 283 -49.45 42.05 7.11
C LYS A 283 -49.70 42.99 8.28
N GLY A 284 -48.69 43.27 9.11
CA GLY A 284 -48.78 44.26 10.20
C GLY A 284 -49.11 45.68 9.71
N ARG A 285 -48.45 46.16 8.65
CA ARG A 285 -48.75 47.48 8.06
C ARG A 285 -50.14 47.57 7.42
N LYS A 286 -50.61 46.54 6.72
CA LYS A 286 -51.97 46.50 6.15
C LYS A 286 -53.07 46.42 7.22
N ALA A 287 -52.80 45.80 8.37
CA ALA A 287 -53.71 45.79 9.51
C ALA A 287 -53.78 47.18 10.17
N TYR A 288 -52.64 47.84 10.34
CA TYR A 288 -52.56 49.20 10.90
C TYR A 288 -53.27 50.23 10.00
N ALA A 289 -53.05 50.18 8.67
CA ALA A 289 -53.73 51.08 7.73
C ALA A 289 -55.25 50.87 7.69
N ARG A 290 -55.73 49.63 7.80
CA ARG A 290 -57.18 49.32 7.91
C ARG A 290 -57.79 49.83 9.21
N PHE A 291 -57.06 49.80 10.31
CA PHE A 291 -57.51 50.33 11.60
C PHE A 291 -57.69 51.86 11.55
N TYR A 292 -56.78 52.59 10.91
CA TYR A 292 -56.91 54.04 10.73
C TYR A 292 -58.01 54.44 9.74
N ALA A 293 -58.17 53.71 8.63
CA ALA A 293 -59.24 53.98 7.66
C ALA A 293 -60.64 53.78 8.25
N LYS A 294 -60.81 52.86 9.22
CA LYS A 294 -62.07 52.62 9.92
C LYS A 294 -62.36 53.64 11.04
N ARG A 295 -61.38 54.48 11.40
CA ARG A 295 -61.52 55.51 12.44
C ARG A 295 -61.83 56.90 11.87
N ASN A 296 -61.59 57.10 10.58
CA ASN A 296 -61.80 58.37 9.86
C ASN A 296 -63.05 58.38 8.94
N ASN A 297 -63.89 57.34 9.02
CA ASN A 297 -65.24 57.25 8.45
C ASN A 297 -66.22 57.02 9.59
#